data_AF-D5RPI6-F1
#
_entry.id   AF-D5RPI6-F1
#
_cell.length_a   1.000
_cell.length_b   1.000
_cell.length_c   1.000
_cell.angle_alpha   90.00
_cell.angle_beta   90.00
_cell.angle_gamma   90.00
#
_symmetry.space_group_name_H-M   'P 1'
#
loop_
_entity.id
_entity.type
_entity.pdbx_description
1 polymer ?
#
loop_
_entity_poly.entity_id
_entity_poly.type
_entity_poly.pdbx_seq_one_letter_code
_entity_poly.pdbx_strand_id
1 'polypeptide(L)'
;MDPRPHDRPVLDMTPEGEFRDPAPRPTTWLDRVLMRLGGVAALVAIVAAGIVVAGIAVAFFALALPVALVAGLVAFGSLWWRARRNGGGMRGFATMTRR
;
A
#
# COMPACT_ATOMS: atom_id res chain seq x y z
N MET A 1 45.49 23.25 -18.40
CA MET A 1 45.67 22.67 -17.06
C MET A 1 46.05 21.22 -17.27
N ASP A 2 47.34 20.93 -17.18
CA ASP A 2 47.92 19.61 -17.44
C ASP A 2 47.61 18.68 -16.24
N PRO A 3 47.04 17.48 -16.42
CA PRO A 3 46.82 16.55 -15.31
C PRO A 3 48.17 16.13 -14.76
N ARG A 4 48.44 16.41 -13.47
CA ARG A 4 49.69 16.03 -12.82
C ARG A 4 49.90 14.51 -12.98
N PRO A 5 51.02 14.03 -13.54
CA PRO A 5 51.25 12.61 -13.85
C PRO A 5 51.24 11.64 -12.66
N HIS A 6 51.12 12.16 -11.43
CA HIS A 6 51.28 11.41 -10.17
C HIS A 6 49.96 10.95 -9.56
N ASP A 7 48.83 11.27 -10.17
CA ASP A 7 47.50 10.82 -9.74
C ASP A 7 46.97 9.68 -10.62
N ARG A 8 47.86 8.77 -11.04
CA ARG A 8 47.46 7.53 -11.70
C ARG A 8 47.21 6.49 -10.62
N PRO A 9 46.01 5.90 -10.54
CA PRO A 9 45.75 4.81 -9.63
C PRO A 9 46.74 3.68 -9.89
N VAL A 10 47.65 3.43 -8.94
CA VAL A 10 48.55 2.28 -8.99
C VAL A 10 47.70 1.07 -8.66
N LEU A 11 47.49 0.24 -9.66
CA LEU A 11 46.65 -0.94 -9.59
C LEU A 11 47.44 -2.05 -8.87
N ASP A 12 47.32 -2.09 -7.56
CA ASP A 12 48.06 -3.01 -6.68
C ASP A 12 47.40 -4.40 -6.74
N MET A 13 48.03 -5.30 -7.51
CA MET A 13 47.63 -6.70 -7.66
C MET A 13 48.49 -7.59 -6.77
N THR A 14 47.91 -8.67 -6.25
CA THR A 14 48.66 -9.77 -5.67
C THR A 14 49.47 -10.50 -6.75
N PRO A 15 50.53 -11.25 -6.40
CA PRO A 15 51.27 -12.08 -7.36
C PRO A 15 50.39 -13.10 -8.12
N GLU A 16 49.23 -13.44 -7.55
CA GLU A 16 48.22 -14.34 -8.09
C GLU A 16 47.24 -13.63 -9.04
N GLY A 17 47.39 -12.32 -9.25
CA GLY A 17 46.58 -11.51 -10.16
C GLY A 17 45.28 -10.97 -9.57
N GLU A 18 45.10 -11.04 -8.25
CA GLU A 18 43.91 -10.52 -7.57
C GLU A 18 44.12 -9.06 -7.17
N PHE A 19 43.12 -8.21 -7.34
CA PHE A 19 43.19 -6.82 -6.87
C PHE A 19 43.14 -6.79 -5.35
N ARG A 20 43.99 -5.98 -4.70
CA ARG A 20 43.80 -5.71 -3.28
C ARG A 20 42.47 -5.01 -3.07
N ASP A 21 41.60 -5.61 -2.28
CA ASP A 21 40.37 -4.95 -1.84
C ASP A 21 40.72 -3.61 -1.18
N PRO A 22 39.97 -2.53 -1.49
CA PRO A 22 40.19 -1.25 -0.85
C PRO A 22 40.04 -1.42 0.66
N ALA A 23 41.04 -0.97 1.42
CA ALA A 23 41.01 -1.03 2.87
C ALA A 23 39.68 -0.44 3.40
N PRO A 24 39.04 -1.07 4.41
CA PRO A 24 37.77 -0.59 4.94
C PRO A 24 37.88 0.90 5.28
N ARG A 25 37.05 1.74 4.65
CA ARG A 25 37.05 3.17 4.96
C ARG A 25 36.70 3.34 6.45
N PRO A 26 37.46 4.15 7.19
CA PRO A 26 37.15 4.40 8.60
C PRO A 26 35.76 5.00 8.67
N THR A 27 34.84 4.30 9.34
CA THR A 27 33.48 4.79 9.53
C THR A 27 33.51 5.98 10.47
N THR A 28 33.05 7.12 9.98
CA THR A 28 33.06 8.37 10.74
C THR A 28 31.92 8.36 11.75
N TRP A 29 32.04 9.09 12.84
CA TRP A 29 30.93 9.27 13.80
C TRP A 29 29.68 9.86 13.13
N LEU A 30 29.87 10.72 12.12
CA LEU A 30 28.80 11.28 11.27
C LEU A 30 28.03 10.19 10.53
N ASP A 31 28.72 9.20 9.96
CA ASP A 31 28.09 8.10 9.23
C ASP A 31 27.17 7.30 10.14
N ARG A 32 27.57 7.13 11.40
CA ARG A 32 26.76 6.43 12.41
C ARG A 32 25.50 7.22 12.79
N VAL A 33 25.59 8.56 12.83
CA VAL A 33 24.42 9.43 13.05
C VAL A 33 23.49 9.38 11.84
N LEU A 34 24.03 9.49 10.62
CA LEU A 34 23.26 9.43 9.38
C LEU A 34 22.52 8.09 9.24
N MET A 35 23.16 6.96 9.56
CA MET A 35 22.49 5.65 9.53
C MET A 35 21.34 5.58 10.54
N ARG A 36 21.53 6.08 11.77
CA ARG A 36 20.48 6.10 12.79
C ARG A 36 19.32 7.00 12.38
N LEU A 37 19.63 8.19 11.87
CA LEU A 37 18.64 9.15 11.41
C LEU A 37 17.86 8.61 10.20
N GLY A 38 18.55 7.97 9.25
CA GLY A 38 17.92 7.29 8.12
C GLY A 38 16.98 6.17 8.57
N GLY A 39 17.40 5.36 9.55
CA GLY A 39 16.56 4.31 10.14
C GLY A 39 15.30 4.85 10.81
N VAL A 40 15.44 5.91 11.62
CA VAL A 40 14.28 6.56 12.27
C VAL A 40 13.37 7.22 11.24
N ALA A 41 13.93 7.93 10.27
CA ALA A 41 13.16 8.57 9.20
C ALA A 41 12.38 7.53 8.38
N ALA A 42 12.97 6.38 8.07
CA ALA A 42 12.28 5.29 7.38
C ALA A 42 11.11 4.74 8.22
N LEU A 43 11.31 4.55 9.53
CA LEU A 43 10.23 4.12 10.42
C LEU A 43 9.08 5.13 10.45
N VAL A 44 9.40 6.41 10.62
CA VAL A 44 8.42 7.50 10.60
C VAL A 44 7.66 7.52 9.28
N ALA A 45 8.35 7.36 8.15
CA ALA A 45 7.73 7.33 6.83
C ALA A 45 6.76 6.15 6.67
N ILE A 46 7.12 4.96 7.15
CA ILE A 46 6.24 3.77 7.13
C ILE A 46 4.99 4.02 7.99
N VAL A 47 5.16 4.56 9.19
CA VAL A 47 4.03 4.88 10.08
C VAL A 47 3.12 5.93 9.44
N ALA A 48 3.69 7.00 8.89
CA ALA A 48 2.92 8.05 8.22
C ALA A 48 2.14 7.50 7.02
N ALA A 49 2.77 6.65 6.19
CA ALA A 49 2.10 5.99 5.08
C ALA A 49 0.92 5.12 5.57
N GLY A 50 1.11 4.37 6.65
CA GLY A 50 0.03 3.57 7.28
C GLY A 50 -1.14 4.43 7.75
N ILE A 51 -0.86 5.57 8.38
CA ILE A 51 -1.89 6.52 8.83
C ILE A 51 -2.68 7.07 7.64
N VAL A 52 -2.01 7.42 6.54
CA VAL A 52 -2.66 7.90 5.32
C VAL A 52 -3.60 6.84 4.75
N VAL A 53 -3.14 5.59 4.63
CA VAL A 53 -3.96 4.48 4.14
C VAL A 53 -5.17 4.24 5.05
N ALA A 54 -4.98 4.26 6.37
CA ALA A 54 -6.07 4.13 7.34
C ALA A 54 -7.09 5.27 7.20
N GLY A 55 -6.62 6.52 7.03
CA GLY A 55 -7.48 7.67 6.80
C GLY A 55 -8.32 7.54 5.52
N ILE A 56 -7.72 7.07 4.42
CA ILE A 56 -8.44 6.80 3.17
C ILE A 56 -9.50 5.72 3.38
N ALA A 57 -9.18 4.63 4.08
CA ALA A 57 -10.13 3.57 4.37
C ALA A 57 -11.32 4.10 5.19
N VAL A 58 -11.06 4.87 6.25
CA VAL A 58 -12.10 5.49 7.07
C VAL A 58 -12.97 6.44 6.24
N ALA A 59 -12.38 7.27 5.39
CA ALA A 59 -13.12 8.16 4.50
C ALA A 59 -14.04 7.36 3.55
N PHE A 60 -13.53 6.26 2.99
CA PHE A 60 -14.32 5.38 2.13
C PHE A 60 -15.49 4.77 2.90
N PHE A 61 -15.27 4.25 4.11
CA PHE A 61 -16.34 3.71 4.94
C PHE A 61 -17.36 4.79 5.33
N ALA A 62 -16.91 5.97 5.72
CA ALA A 62 -17.77 7.09 6.09
C ALA A 62 -18.71 7.49 4.95
N LEU A 63 -18.26 7.36 3.70
CA LEU A 63 -19.07 7.64 2.51
C LEU A 63 -19.90 6.43 2.05
N ALA A 64 -19.33 5.23 2.08
CA ALA A 64 -19.98 4.01 1.63
C ALA A 64 -21.15 3.59 2.53
N LEU A 65 -21.02 3.77 3.86
CA LEU A 65 -22.08 3.40 4.80
C LEU A 65 -23.42 4.12 4.53
N PRO A 66 -23.48 5.47 4.45
CA PRO A 66 -24.75 6.16 4.19
C PRO A 66 -25.30 5.81 2.81
N VAL A 67 -24.45 5.66 1.79
CA VAL A 67 -24.87 5.25 0.45
C VAL A 67 -25.49 3.85 0.48
N ALA A 68 -24.85 2.90 1.15
CA ALA A 68 -25.35 1.53 1.30
C ALA A 68 -26.68 1.50 2.07
N LEU A 69 -26.82 2.32 3.12
CA LEU A 69 -28.08 2.45 3.85
C LEU A 69 -29.21 2.96 2.96
N VAL A 70 -28.98 4.04 2.21
CA VAL A 70 -29.99 4.61 1.30
C VAL A 70 -30.34 3.59 0.20
N ALA A 71 -29.34 2.97 -0.42
CA ALA A 71 -29.54 1.95 -1.44
C ALA A 71 -30.35 0.76 -0.90
N GLY A 72 -30.01 0.30 0.31
CA GLY A 72 -30.75 -0.75 1.01
C GLY A 72 -32.20 -0.36 1.28
N LEU A 73 -32.44 0.87 1.73
CA LEU A 73 -33.79 1.38 1.98
C LEU A 73 -34.62 1.45 0.69
N VAL A 74 -34.02 1.94 -0.40
CA VAL A 74 -34.67 2.02 -1.73
C VAL A 74 -34.97 0.63 -2.28
N ALA A 75 -34.03 -0.30 -2.19
CA ALA A 75 -34.22 -1.68 -2.61
C ALA A 75 -35.34 -2.35 -1.80
N PHE A 76 -35.32 -2.20 -0.49
CA PHE A 76 -36.37 -2.71 0.41
C PHE A 76 -37.73 -2.10 0.09
N GLY A 77 -37.82 -0.78 -0.03
CA GLY A 77 -39.06 -0.07 -0.36
C GLY A 77 -39.62 -0.49 -1.72
N SER A 78 -38.76 -0.66 -2.72
CA SER A 78 -39.13 -1.12 -4.05
C SER A 78 -39.70 -2.54 -4.02
N LEU A 79 -39.04 -3.45 -3.29
CA LEU A 79 -39.48 -4.83 -3.14
C LEU A 79 -40.79 -4.92 -2.35
N TRP A 80 -40.91 -4.15 -1.26
CA TRP A 80 -42.12 -4.09 -0.44
C TRP A 80 -43.33 -3.57 -1.24
N TRP A 81 -43.14 -2.51 -2.02
CA TRP A 81 -44.17 -1.97 -2.89
C TRP A 81 -44.61 -2.96 -3.97
N ARG A 82 -43.63 -3.66 -4.59
CA ARG A 82 -43.92 -4.74 -5.54
C ARG A 82 -44.66 -5.89 -4.87
N ALA A 83 -44.26 -6.30 -3.66
CA ALA A 83 -44.93 -7.34 -2.90
C ALA A 83 -46.37 -6.94 -2.52
N ARG A 84 -46.60 -5.67 -2.17
CA ARG A 84 -47.95 -5.13 -1.90
C ARG A 84 -48.82 -5.13 -3.14
N ARG A 85 -48.27 -4.78 -4.30
CA ARG A 85 -48.98 -4.86 -5.60
C ARG A 85 -49.23 -6.29 -6.06
N ASN A 86 -48.28 -7.19 -5.78
CA ASN A 86 -48.38 -8.61 -6.07
C ASN A 86 -49.05 -9.40 -4.94
N GLY A 87 -49.59 -8.74 -3.91
CA GLY A 87 -50.34 -9.34 -2.80
C GLY A 87 -51.70 -9.91 -3.21
N GLY A 88 -52.13 -9.68 -4.46
CA GLY A 88 -53.18 -10.48 -5.13
C GLY A 88 -52.66 -11.64 -5.98
N GLY A 89 -51.35 -11.71 -6.24
CA GLY A 89 -50.69 -12.64 -7.19
C GLY A 89 -49.88 -13.77 -6.55
N MET A 90 -49.68 -13.78 -5.22
CA MET A 90 -49.08 -14.91 -4.49
C MET A 90 -49.98 -16.15 -4.39
N ARG A 91 -51.08 -16.19 -5.15
CA ARG A 91 -51.87 -17.39 -5.44
C ARG A 91 -51.50 -18.06 -6.77
N GLY A 92 -50.69 -17.43 -7.62
CA GLY A 92 -50.39 -17.91 -8.98
C GLY A 92 -49.19 -18.85 -9.13
N PHE A 93 -48.32 -18.96 -8.12
CA PHE A 93 -47.12 -19.83 -8.18
C PHE A 93 -47.29 -21.17 -7.45
N ALA A 94 -48.49 -21.48 -6.95
CA ALA A 94 -48.77 -22.74 -6.25
C ALA A 94 -49.47 -23.80 -7.15
N THR A 95 -49.68 -23.53 -8.44
CA THR A 95 -50.42 -24.41 -9.36
C THR A 95 -49.62 -24.73 -10.63
N MET A 96 -48.42 -25.29 -10.51
CA MET A 96 -47.81 -26.01 -11.65
C MET A 96 -46.82 -27.09 -11.19
N THR A 97 -47.25 -27.99 -10.31
CA THR A 97 -46.57 -29.29 -10.15
C THR A 97 -47.63 -30.36 -9.95
N ARG A 98 -48.34 -30.68 -11.02
CA ARG A 98 -49.14 -31.91 -11.11
C ARG A 98 -49.24 -32.35 -12.57
N ARG A 99 -48.26 -33.13 -13.00
CA ARG A 99 -48.40 -34.44 -13.66
C ARG A 99 -47.05 -34.95 -14.11
#